data_AF-A0A9D7XWV7-F1
#
_entry.id   AF-A0A9D7XWV7-F1
#
_cell.length_a   1.000
_cell.length_b   1.000
_cell.length_c   1.000
_cell.angle_alpha   90.00
_cell.angle_beta   90.00
_cell.angle_gamma   90.00
#
_symmetry.space_group_name_H-M   'P 1'
#
loop_
_entity.id
_entity.type
_entity.pdbx_description
1 polymer ?
#
loop_
_entity_poly.entity_id
_entity_poly.type
_entity_poly.pdbx_seq_one_letter_code
_entity_poly.pdbx_strand_id
1 'polypeptide(L)'
;MKNSDVASLCMHGLQRAAVTGFTAEGVCLVAVELIPNDSVVPCDLLQTTDLGLLRLATGDAVMVWLPTNTSERGVIFGRIGPSVVSKSGLEPPDHLVLEAKQGLTLQCGEGSITLRGDGKVLIKGKELISRAEGMNRIKGASVAIN
;
A
#
# COMPACT_ATOMS: atom_id res chain seq x y z
N MET A 1 28.72 -32.47 6.95
CA MET A 1 27.89 -31.73 5.98
C MET A 1 28.82 -31.10 4.97
N LYS A 2 28.63 -31.36 3.67
CA LYS A 2 29.51 -30.84 2.61
C LYS A 2 29.20 -29.37 2.37
N ASN A 3 30.22 -28.58 2.04
CA ASN A 3 30.11 -27.14 1.77
C ASN A 3 29.09 -26.79 0.65
N SER A 4 28.78 -27.76 -0.21
CA SER A 4 27.78 -27.67 -1.28
C SER A 4 26.32 -27.67 -0.79
N ASP A 5 26.01 -28.34 0.33
CA ASP A 5 24.64 -28.41 0.87
C ASP A 5 24.26 -27.10 1.57
N VAL A 6 25.24 -26.43 2.19
CA VAL A 6 25.05 -25.12 2.83
C VAL A 6 24.75 -24.05 1.78
N ALA A 7 25.48 -24.05 0.65
CA ALA A 7 25.22 -23.14 -0.45
C ALA A 7 23.83 -23.34 -1.07
N SER A 8 23.37 -24.59 -1.22
CA SER A 8 22.02 -24.90 -1.71
C SER A 8 20.93 -24.47 -0.72
N LEU A 9 21.15 -24.61 0.60
CA LEU A 9 20.22 -24.09 1.61
C LEU A 9 20.17 -22.55 1.63
N CYS A 10 21.29 -21.88 1.33
CA CYS A 10 21.35 -20.41 1.25
C CYS A 10 20.61 -19.81 0.05
N MET A 11 20.06 -20.62 -0.87
CA MET A 11 19.35 -20.16 -2.07
C MET A 11 17.83 -20.22 -1.93
N HIS A 12 17.32 -20.79 -0.83
CA HIS A 12 15.90 -20.99 -0.58
C HIS A 12 15.50 -20.38 0.77
N GLY A 13 14.21 -20.08 0.96
CA GLY A 13 13.71 -19.45 2.18
C GLY A 13 13.67 -17.91 2.12
N LEU A 14 13.70 -17.27 3.29
CA LEU A 14 13.43 -15.82 3.42
C LEU A 14 14.70 -14.99 3.18
N GLN A 15 14.65 -14.06 2.22
CA GLN A 15 15.82 -13.28 1.78
C GLN A 15 15.45 -11.85 1.38
N ARG A 16 16.46 -10.98 1.38
CA ARG A 16 16.36 -9.62 0.81
C ARG A 16 16.54 -9.70 -0.70
N ALA A 17 15.75 -8.91 -1.43
CA ALA A 17 15.86 -8.77 -2.86
C ALA A 17 15.54 -7.34 -3.30
N ALA A 18 15.89 -6.99 -4.53
CA ALA A 18 15.54 -5.73 -5.16
C ALA A 18 14.60 -5.97 -6.34
N VAL A 19 13.54 -5.18 -6.46
CA VAL A 19 12.64 -5.24 -7.62
C VAL A 19 13.39 -4.75 -8.86
N THR A 20 13.50 -5.60 -9.88
CA THR A 20 14.16 -5.25 -11.16
C THR A 20 13.16 -4.85 -12.22
N GLY A 21 11.92 -5.33 -12.14
CA GLY A 21 10.87 -4.96 -13.07
C GLY A 21 9.61 -5.80 -12.94
N PHE A 22 8.80 -5.80 -14.01
CA PHE A 22 7.54 -6.53 -14.10
C PHE A 22 7.41 -7.15 -15.49
N THR A 23 6.83 -8.34 -15.58
CA THR A 23 6.48 -8.95 -16.87
C THR A 23 5.24 -8.28 -17.48
N ALA A 24 4.92 -8.59 -18.75
CA ALA A 24 3.73 -8.06 -19.41
C ALA A 24 2.42 -8.46 -18.71
N GLU A 25 2.43 -9.60 -18.01
CA GLU A 25 1.32 -10.13 -17.22
C GLU A 25 1.27 -9.56 -15.79
N GLY A 26 2.20 -8.66 -15.44
CA GLY A 26 2.26 -8.01 -14.13
C GLY A 26 2.96 -8.80 -13.04
N VAL A 27 3.67 -9.88 -13.38
CA VAL A 27 4.47 -10.66 -12.40
C VAL A 27 5.70 -9.84 -12.00
N CYS A 28 5.95 -9.73 -10.69
CA CYS A 28 7.09 -8.96 -10.19
C CYS A 28 8.38 -9.76 -10.36
N LEU A 29 9.43 -9.09 -10.81
CA LEU A 29 10.76 -9.65 -11.00
C LEU A 29 11.70 -9.09 -9.94
N VAL A 30 12.45 -9.96 -9.27
CA VAL A 30 13.39 -9.55 -8.22
C VAL A 30 14.78 -10.12 -8.44
N ALA A 31 15.82 -9.36 -8.12
CA ALA A 31 17.20 -9.83 -8.02
C ALA A 31 17.55 -10.05 -6.55
N VAL A 32 18.11 -11.22 -6.25
CA VAL A 32 18.44 -11.63 -4.89
C VAL A 32 19.95 -11.51 -4.70
N GLU A 33 20.39 -10.76 -3.69
CA GLU A 33 21.82 -10.44 -3.48
C GLU A 33 22.72 -11.68 -3.31
N LEU A 34 22.16 -12.78 -2.79
CA LEU A 34 22.88 -14.02 -2.49
C LEU A 34 22.94 -14.99 -3.67
N ILE A 35 22.25 -14.72 -4.77
CA ILE A 35 22.22 -15.57 -5.97
C ILE A 35 23.21 -15.01 -7.00
N PRO A 36 24.32 -15.70 -7.31
CA PRO A 36 25.24 -15.28 -8.37
C PRO A 36 24.54 -15.19 -9.74
N ASN A 37 25.09 -14.38 -10.66
CA ASN A 37 24.66 -14.21 -12.07
C ASN A 37 23.41 -13.37 -12.35
N ASP A 38 23.08 -12.37 -11.53
CA ASP A 38 21.99 -11.43 -11.88
C ASP A 38 20.64 -12.17 -12.10
N SER A 39 20.50 -13.34 -11.48
CA SER A 39 19.39 -14.25 -11.72
C SER A 39 18.12 -13.60 -11.19
N VAL A 40 17.22 -13.29 -12.11
CA VAL A 40 15.94 -12.67 -11.79
C VAL A 40 14.93 -13.76 -11.45
N VAL A 41 14.33 -13.67 -10.27
CA VAL A 41 13.30 -14.60 -9.82
C VAL A 41 11.92 -13.97 -10.02
N PRO A 42 10.97 -14.67 -10.67
CA PRO A 42 9.59 -14.23 -10.71
C PRO A 42 8.91 -14.51 -9.37
N CYS A 43 8.28 -13.47 -8.82
CA CYS A 43 7.59 -13.54 -7.55
C CYS A 43 6.16 -13.01 -7.64
N ASP A 44 5.25 -13.70 -6.96
CA ASP A 44 3.92 -13.18 -6.65
C ASP A 44 4.00 -12.26 -5.42
N LEU A 45 3.05 -11.34 -5.28
CA LEU A 45 2.97 -10.44 -4.13
C LEU A 45 1.97 -10.98 -3.10
N LEU A 46 2.38 -11.07 -1.84
CA LEU A 46 1.47 -11.39 -0.74
C LEU A 46 0.40 -10.28 -0.62
N GLN A 47 -0.85 -10.64 -0.92
CA GLN A 47 -1.98 -9.73 -0.82
C GLN A 47 -2.59 -9.82 0.59
N THR A 48 -2.45 -8.77 1.38
CA THR A 48 -3.10 -8.68 2.71
C THR A 48 -4.53 -8.15 2.64
N THR A 49 -4.87 -7.49 1.52
CA THR A 49 -6.20 -6.94 1.22
C THR A 49 -6.41 -6.98 -0.30
N ASP A 50 -7.66 -7.01 -0.75
CA ASP A 50 -8.06 -6.90 -2.16
C ASP A 50 -7.84 -5.50 -2.77
N LEU A 51 -7.54 -4.49 -1.94
CA LEU A 51 -7.37 -3.09 -2.35
C LEU A 51 -6.03 -2.76 -3.04
N GLY A 52 -5.07 -3.68 -3.13
CA GLY A 52 -3.81 -3.49 -3.87
C GLY A 52 -2.97 -2.28 -3.41
N LEU A 53 -2.94 -2.00 -2.11
CA LEU A 53 -2.34 -0.78 -1.54
C LEU A 53 -0.80 -0.76 -1.67
N LEU A 54 -0.16 -1.92 -1.63
CA LEU A 54 1.29 -2.02 -1.79
C LEU A 54 1.65 -1.95 -3.27
N ARG A 55 2.10 -0.77 -3.72
CA ARG A 55 2.65 -0.57 -5.07
C ARG A 55 4.16 -0.66 -5.02
N LEU A 56 4.72 -1.65 -5.71
CA LEU A 56 6.16 -1.80 -5.91
C LEU A 56 6.62 -1.08 -7.18
N ALA A 57 7.86 -0.62 -7.19
CA ALA A 57 8.56 -0.02 -8.31
C ALA A 57 9.98 -0.59 -8.42
N THR A 58 10.57 -0.52 -9.61
CA THR A 58 11.97 -0.90 -9.82
C THR A 58 12.89 -0.15 -8.84
N GLY A 59 13.81 -0.88 -8.21
CA GLY A 59 14.73 -0.38 -7.19
C GLY A 59 14.23 -0.55 -5.75
N ASP A 60 12.98 -0.93 -5.53
CA ASP A 60 12.48 -1.21 -4.18
C ASP A 60 13.19 -2.41 -3.55
N ALA A 61 13.69 -2.22 -2.33
CA ALA A 61 14.13 -3.33 -1.49
C ALA A 61 12.91 -4.08 -0.93
N VAL A 62 12.89 -5.40 -1.04
CA VAL A 62 11.77 -6.26 -0.64
C VAL A 62 12.24 -7.49 0.14
N MET A 63 11.36 -8.03 0.98
CA MET A 63 11.53 -9.33 1.63
C MET A 63 10.81 -10.39 0.80
N VAL A 64 11.53 -11.43 0.41
CA VAL A 64 11.00 -12.52 -0.44
C VAL A 64 11.18 -13.86 0.23
N TRP A 65 10.25 -14.78 -0.02
CA TRP A 65 10.45 -16.19 0.22
C TRP A 65 10.66 -16.90 -1.12
N LEU A 66 11.70 -17.71 -1.18
CA LEU A 66 12.05 -18.52 -2.35
C LEU A 66 11.71 -20.00 -2.08
N PRO A 67 10.92 -20.65 -2.94
CA PRO A 67 10.61 -22.06 -2.80
C PRO A 67 11.85 -22.92 -3.03
N THR A 68 11.93 -24.08 -2.37
CA THR A 68 12.96 -25.09 -2.65
C THR A 68 12.80 -25.72 -4.04
N ASN A 69 11.58 -25.66 -4.59
CA ASN A 69 11.27 -26.06 -5.95
C ASN A 69 11.36 -24.85 -6.88
N THR A 70 12.36 -24.80 -7.75
CA THR A 70 12.61 -23.71 -8.70
C THR A 70 11.53 -23.57 -9.80
N SER A 71 10.61 -24.52 -9.90
CA SER A 71 9.44 -24.43 -10.80
C SER A 71 8.31 -23.58 -10.20
N GLU A 72 8.36 -23.27 -8.90
CA GLU A 72 7.38 -22.43 -8.21
C GLU A 72 7.87 -20.98 -8.17
N ARG A 73 6.93 -20.04 -8.10
CA ARG A 73 7.25 -18.62 -7.95
C ARG A 73 7.63 -18.31 -6.51
N GLY A 74 8.53 -17.35 -6.34
CA GLY A 74 8.78 -16.74 -5.04
C GLY A 74 7.57 -15.91 -4.57
N VAL A 75 7.57 -15.54 -3.30
CA VAL A 75 6.52 -14.68 -2.73
C VAL A 75 7.15 -13.47 -2.06
N ILE A 76 6.77 -12.27 -2.49
CA ILE A 76 7.15 -11.02 -1.83
C ILE A 76 6.22 -10.80 -0.63
N PHE A 77 6.79 -10.70 0.58
CA PHE A 77 6.04 -10.42 1.80
C PHE A 77 5.76 -8.92 1.98
N GLY A 78 6.68 -8.07 1.51
CA GLY A 78 6.57 -6.62 1.63
C GLY A 78 7.84 -5.87 1.27
N ARG A 79 7.74 -4.54 1.19
CA ARG A 79 8.88 -3.64 0.99
C ARG A 79 9.67 -3.51 2.29
N ILE A 80 10.99 -3.60 2.19
CA ILE A 80 11.93 -3.31 3.27
C ILE A 80 12.25 -1.82 3.22
N GLY A 81 11.97 -1.13 4.31
CA GLY A 81 12.35 0.27 4.47
C GLY A 81 12.80 0.53 5.92
N PRO A 82 13.35 1.71 6.19
CA PRO A 82 13.51 2.15 7.57
C PRO A 82 12.16 2.04 8.27
N SER A 83 12.17 1.52 9.50
CA SER A 83 10.97 1.49 10.31
C SER A 83 10.52 2.94 10.50
N VAL A 84 9.39 3.30 9.90
CA VAL A 84 8.65 4.52 10.20
C VAL A 84 7.87 4.31 11.51
N VAL A 85 8.50 3.68 12.50
CA VAL A 85 8.09 3.88 13.88
C VAL A 85 8.62 5.25 14.21
N SER A 86 7.75 6.25 14.10
CA SER A 86 7.93 7.52 14.78
C SER A 86 8.37 7.19 16.21
N LYS A 87 9.63 7.44 16.55
CA LYS A 87 10.00 7.56 17.96
C LYS A 87 9.11 8.68 18.51
N SER A 88 8.39 8.36 19.59
CA SER A 88 7.46 9.20 20.36
C SER A 88 5.99 8.90 20.06
N GLY A 89 5.23 8.72 21.15
CA GLY A 89 3.92 8.10 21.17
C GLY A 89 2.86 8.81 20.36
N LEU A 90 1.99 8.00 19.76
CA LEU A 90 0.54 8.18 19.56
C LEU A 90 -0.03 9.58 19.21
N GLU A 91 0.74 10.52 18.70
CA GLU A 91 0.18 11.75 18.15
C GLU A 91 -0.19 11.54 16.69
N PRO A 92 -1.46 11.78 16.30
CA PRO A 92 -1.83 11.86 14.90
C PRO A 92 -0.94 12.85 14.16
N PRO A 93 -0.71 12.66 12.85
CA PRO A 93 0.01 13.66 12.07
C PRO A 93 -0.73 15.00 12.14
N ASP A 94 0.03 16.11 12.18
CA ASP A 94 -0.54 17.47 12.10
C ASP A 94 -1.44 17.65 10.86
N HIS A 95 -1.11 16.95 9.77
CA HIS A 95 -1.83 16.97 8.51
C HIS A 95 -1.98 15.58 7.90
N LEU A 96 -3.21 15.20 7.57
CA LEU A 96 -3.55 14.00 6.79
C LEU A 96 -4.17 14.42 5.46
N VAL A 97 -3.59 13.97 4.35
CA VAL A 97 -4.08 14.22 3.00
C VAL A 97 -4.58 12.91 2.40
N LEU A 98 -5.86 12.87 2.01
CA LEU A 98 -6.47 11.74 1.30
C LEU A 98 -6.77 12.16 -0.14
N GLU A 99 -6.18 11.46 -1.12
CA GLU A 99 -6.34 11.75 -2.54
C GLU A 99 -7.10 10.65 -3.28
N ALA A 100 -7.98 11.05 -4.20
CA ALA A 100 -8.67 10.14 -5.09
C ALA A 100 -8.90 10.80 -6.46
N LYS A 101 -8.78 10.02 -7.54
CA LYS A 101 -8.89 10.55 -8.91
C LYS A 101 -10.31 10.96 -9.30
N GLN A 102 -11.33 10.23 -8.83
CA GLN A 102 -12.72 10.42 -9.26
C GLN A 102 -13.63 10.86 -8.12
N GLY A 103 -13.40 10.32 -6.92
CA GLY A 103 -14.10 10.74 -5.72
C GLY A 103 -13.61 9.99 -4.48
N LEU A 104 -13.84 10.59 -3.32
CA LEU A 104 -13.52 10.07 -2.00
C LEU A 104 -14.80 10.04 -1.17
N THR A 105 -15.24 8.86 -0.73
CA THR A 105 -16.44 8.69 0.09
C THR A 105 -16.08 8.08 1.44
N LEU A 106 -16.48 8.76 2.52
CA LEU A 106 -16.51 8.22 3.88
C LEU A 106 -17.95 7.79 4.17
N GLN A 107 -18.20 6.48 4.29
CA GLN A 107 -19.54 5.89 4.44
C GLN A 107 -19.70 5.17 5.77
N CYS A 108 -20.83 5.36 6.45
CA CYS A 108 -21.24 4.57 7.60
C CYS A 108 -22.77 4.36 7.56
N GLY A 109 -23.21 3.12 7.29
CA GLY A 109 -24.63 2.82 7.09
C GLY A 109 -25.24 3.67 5.97
N GLU A 110 -26.32 4.41 6.26
CA GLU A 110 -27.00 5.31 5.32
C GLU A 110 -26.34 6.71 5.20
N GLY A 111 -25.39 7.02 6.09
CA GLY A 111 -24.68 8.30 6.11
C GLY A 111 -23.41 8.30 5.27
N SER A 112 -23.12 9.41 4.60
CA SER A 112 -21.94 9.55 3.74
C SER A 112 -21.42 10.98 3.62
N ILE A 113 -20.10 11.14 3.55
CA ILE A 113 -19.44 12.37 3.07
C ILE A 113 -18.67 12.03 1.80
N THR A 114 -19.02 12.65 0.68
CA THR A 114 -18.40 12.38 -0.62
C THR A 114 -17.81 13.65 -1.23
N LEU A 115 -16.49 13.66 -1.44
CA LEU A 115 -15.80 14.63 -2.29
C LEU A 115 -15.74 14.07 -3.72
N ARG A 116 -16.21 14.83 -4.70
CA ARG A 116 -16.17 14.46 -6.12
C ARG A 116 -15.01 15.14 -6.83
N GLY A 117 -14.53 14.53 -7.92
CA GLY A 117 -13.48 15.11 -8.76
C GLY A 117 -13.84 16.45 -9.41
N ASP A 118 -15.11 16.84 -9.45
CA ASP A 118 -15.57 18.18 -9.89
C ASP A 118 -15.55 19.23 -8.76
N GLY A 119 -15.03 18.87 -7.58
CA GLY A 119 -14.93 19.75 -6.42
C GLY A 119 -16.19 19.82 -5.55
N LYS A 120 -17.27 19.11 -5.90
CA LYS A 120 -18.49 19.09 -5.08
C LYS A 120 -18.32 18.19 -3.86
N VAL A 121 -18.78 18.69 -2.72
CA VAL A 121 -18.90 17.93 -1.47
C VAL A 121 -20.37 17.62 -1.20
N LEU A 122 -20.70 16.35 -1.06
CA LEU A 122 -22.04 15.87 -0.72
C LEU A 122 -22.00 15.30 0.70
N ILE A 123 -22.87 15.80 1.57
CA ILE A 123 -23.09 15.27 2.92
C ILE A 123 -24.50 14.72 2.96
N LYS A 124 -24.64 13.42 3.23
CA LYS A 124 -25.91 12.70 3.32
C LYS A 124 -26.02 12.04 4.68
N GLY A 125 -27.20 12.12 5.28
CA GLY A 125 -27.52 11.44 6.53
C GLY A 125 -28.98 11.67 6.89
N LYS A 126 -29.48 10.92 7.88
CA LYS A 126 -30.82 11.10 8.45
C LYS A 126 -30.98 12.45 9.15
N GLU A 127 -29.91 12.90 9.81
CA GLU A 127 -29.84 14.18 10.50
C GLU A 127 -28.42 14.74 10.37
N LEU A 128 -28.29 16.06 10.23
CA LEU A 128 -27.01 16.77 10.23
C LEU A 128 -27.00 17.76 11.39
N ILE A 129 -26.21 17.46 12.42
CA ILE A 129 -26.03 18.33 13.59
C ILE A 129 -24.74 19.12 13.43
N SER A 130 -24.85 20.43 13.20
CA SER A 130 -23.70 21.33 13.08
C SER A 130 -23.58 22.22 14.33
N ARG A 131 -22.67 21.87 15.24
CA ARG A 131 -22.39 22.65 16.46
C ARG A 131 -21.05 23.36 16.33
N ALA A 132 -21.04 24.66 16.65
CA ALA A 132 -19.82 25.46 16.73
C ALA A 132 -19.84 26.26 18.05
N GLU A 133 -18.67 26.41 18.68
CA GLU A 133 -18.50 27.30 19.85
C GLU A 133 -18.47 28.78 19.44
N GLY A 134 -18.07 29.05 18.21
CA GLY A 134 -18.08 30.37 17.59
C GLY A 134 -19.15 30.51 16.51
N MET A 135 -18.84 31.30 15.47
CA MET A 135 -19.76 31.52 14.36
C MET A 135 -19.72 30.35 13.38
N ASN A 136 -20.88 29.74 13.12
CA ASN A 136 -21.06 28.84 11.98
C ASN A 136 -21.44 29.66 10.73
N ARG A 137 -20.51 29.82 9.79
CA ARG A 137 -20.66 30.72 8.64
C ARG A 137 -20.89 29.93 7.36
N ILE A 138 -22.10 30.06 6.80
CA ILE A 138 -22.46 29.50 5.50
C ILE A 138 -22.41 30.61 4.45
N LYS A 139 -21.66 30.40 3.36
CA LYS A 139 -21.51 31.33 2.25
C LYS A 139 -21.70 30.59 0.94
N GLY A 140 -22.52 31.13 0.06
CA GLY A 140 -22.74 30.60 -1.28
C GLY A 140 -23.52 31.61 -2.12
N ALA A 141 -23.47 31.46 -3.45
CA ALA A 141 -24.29 32.28 -4.35
C ALA A 141 -25.80 32.08 -4.10
N SER A 142 -26.18 30.92 -3.59
CA SER A 142 -27.52 30.60 -3.09
C SER A 142 -27.41 29.69 -1.88
N VAL A 143 -28.24 29.95 -0.86
CA VAL A 143 -28.42 29.08 0.29
C VAL A 143 -29.91 28.82 0.43
N ALA A 144 -30.33 27.58 0.19
CA ALA A 144 -31.69 27.14 0.39
C ALA A 144 -31.80 26.52 1.79
N ILE A 145 -32.63 27.13 2.64
CA ILE A 145 -32.99 26.61 3.96
C ILE A 145 -34.52 26.44 3.93
N ASN A 146 -34.98 25.24 4.24
CA ASN A 146 -36.40 24.90 4.35
C ASN A 146 -36.69 24.46 5.78
#